data_AF-A0A662FAF7-F1
#
_entry.id   AF-A0A662FAF7-F1
#
_cell.length_a   1.000
_cell.length_b   1.000
_cell.length_c   1.000
_cell.angle_alpha   90.00
_cell.angle_beta   90.00
_cell.angle_gamma   90.00
#
_symmetry.space_group_name_H-M   'P 1'
#
loop_
_entity.id
_entity.type
_entity.pdbx_description
1 polymer ?
#
loop_
_entity_poly.entity_id
_entity_poly.type
_entity_poly.pdbx_seq_one_letter_code
_entity_poly.pdbx_strand_id
1 'polypeptide(L)' 'MNSDALQLVESKNYKELKKHLLGWSPTEIVEFLSQLDERDLGIVFRLLPTHLAAEVFAELETNQQKLLLE' A
#
# COMPACT_ATOMS: atom_id res chain seq x y z
N MET A 1 -2.35 10.22 -12.02
CA MET A 1 -2.06 8.77 -12.11
C MET A 1 -0.58 8.61 -11.75
N ASN A 2 -0.28 8.03 -10.58
CA ASN A 2 1.12 7.78 -10.16
C ASN A 2 1.62 6.49 -10.81
N SER A 3 1.91 6.57 -12.12
CA SER A 3 2.42 5.45 -12.93
C SER A 3 3.72 4.85 -12.36
N ASP A 4 4.50 5.67 -11.65
CA ASP A 4 5.79 5.25 -11.09
C ASP A 4 5.64 4.22 -9.96
N ALA A 5 4.63 4.36 -9.09
CA ALA A 5 4.47 3.46 -7.94
C ALA A 5 4.06 2.04 -8.38
N LEU A 6 3.16 1.93 -9.36
CA LEU A 6 2.76 0.63 -9.94
C LEU A 6 3.96 -0.04 -10.62
N GLN A 7 4.75 0.71 -11.39
CA GLN A 7 5.95 0.18 -12.04
C GLN A 7 6.99 -0.32 -11.02
N LEU A 8 7.10 0.34 -9.85
CA LEU A 8 7.96 -0.09 -8.76
C LEU A 8 7.46 -1.40 -8.11
N VAL A 9 6.15 -1.61 -8.02
CA VAL A 9 5.55 -2.88 -7.57
C VAL A 9 5.87 -4.01 -8.55
N GLU A 10 5.63 -3.79 -9.85
CA GLU A 10 5.92 -4.78 -10.91
C GLU A 10 7.40 -5.14 -10.97
N SER A 11 8.28 -4.13 -10.84
CA SER A 11 9.73 -4.30 -10.81
C SER A 11 10.26 -4.83 -9.46
N LYS A 12 9.37 -5.06 -8.47
CA LYS A 12 9.70 -5.49 -7.10
C LYS A 12 10.70 -4.59 -6.39
N ASN A 13 10.77 -3.31 -6.78
CA ASN A 13 11.67 -2.34 -6.17
C ASN A 13 11.03 -1.72 -4.92
N TYR A 14 10.81 -2.57 -3.91
CA TYR A 14 10.14 -2.21 -2.67
C TYR A 14 10.91 -1.16 -1.85
N LYS A 15 12.22 -1.05 -2.04
CA LYS A 15 13.05 -0.04 -1.38
C LYS A 15 12.70 1.36 -1.85
N GLU A 16 12.55 1.56 -3.15
CA GLU A 16 12.15 2.86 -3.70
C GLU A 16 10.66 3.11 -3.48
N LEU A 17 9.82 2.08 -3.65
CA LEU A 17 8.39 2.18 -3.37
C LEU A 17 8.12 2.67 -1.94
N LYS A 18 8.82 2.12 -0.94
CA LYS A 18 8.71 2.58 0.45
C LYS A 18 9.01 4.06 0.60
N LYS A 19 10.02 4.60 -0.09
CA LYS A 19 10.35 6.04 -0.01
C LYS A 19 9.24 6.90 -0.60
N HIS A 20 8.63 6.46 -1.71
CA HIS A 20 7.49 7.14 -2.30
C HIS A 20 6.30 7.16 -1.35
N LEU A 21 5.95 6.00 -0.76
CA LEU A 21 4.82 5.88 0.17
C LEU A 21 5.01 6.75 1.43
N LEU A 22 6.24 6.93 1.92
CA LEU A 22 6.52 7.81 3.06
C LEU A 22 6.28 9.30 2.77
N GLY A 23 6.25 9.70 1.50
CA GLY A 23 5.93 11.06 1.07
C GLY A 23 4.44 11.27 0.82
N TRP A 24 3.61 10.23 0.90
CA TRP A 24 2.18 10.28 0.61
C TRP A 24 1.36 10.42 1.89
N SER A 25 0.18 11.01 1.76
CA SER A 25 -0.84 11.00 2.81
C SER A 25 -1.49 9.62 2.95
N PRO A 26 -2.08 9.29 4.11
CA PRO A 26 -2.80 8.03 4.30
C PRO A 26 -3.87 7.78 3.23
N THR A 27 -4.63 8.80 2.84
CA THR A 27 -5.65 8.72 1.79
C THR A 27 -5.07 8.32 0.44
N GLU A 28 -3.95 8.92 0.02
CA GLU A 28 -3.28 8.56 -1.24
C GLU A 28 -2.78 7.10 -1.22
N ILE A 29 -2.31 6.62 -0.06
CA ILE A 29 -1.87 5.23 0.10
C ILE A 29 -3.08 4.28 0.00
N VAL A 30 -4.22 4.61 0.61
CA VAL A 30 -5.46 3.82 0.51
C VAL A 30 -5.92 3.72 -0.95
N GLU A 31 -5.98 4.85 -1.67
CA GLU A 31 -6.35 4.88 -3.08
C GLU A 31 -5.41 4.02 -3.94
N PHE A 32 -4.12 4.02 -3.62
CA PHE A 32 -3.14 3.17 -4.31
C PHE A 32 -3.28 1.69 -3.99
N LEU A 33 -3.40 1.32 -2.71
CA LEU A 33 -3.56 -0.07 -2.30
C LEU A 33 -4.83 -0.68 -2.91
N SER A 34 -5.90 0.09 -3.07
CA SER A 34 -7.13 -0.36 -3.72
C SER A 34 -7.02 -0.66 -5.21
N GLN A 35 -5.89 -0.33 -5.84
CA GLN A 35 -5.60 -0.68 -7.23
C GLN A 35 -4.72 -1.94 -7.35
N LEU A 36 -4.18 -2.45 -6.24
CA LEU A 36 -3.31 -3.61 -6.22
C LEU A 36 -4.11 -4.90 -6.14
N ASP A 37 -3.53 -5.99 -6.66
CA ASP A 37 -4.06 -7.33 -6.41
C ASP A 37 -3.82 -7.76 -4.96
N GLU A 38 -4.47 -8.84 -4.53
CA GLU A 38 -4.40 -9.33 -3.15
C GLU A 38 -2.96 -9.62 -2.69
N ARG A 39 -2.12 -10.10 -3.62
CA ARG A 39 -0.72 -10.44 -3.34
C ARG A 39 0.09 -9.17 -3.09
N ASP A 40 0.02 -8.21 -4.00
CA ASP A 40 0.80 -6.99 -3.94
C ASP A 40 0.30 -6.09 -2.82
N LEU A 41 -1.02 -6.02 -2.57
CA LEU A 41 -1.61 -5.31 -1.44
C LEU A 41 -0.96 -5.74 -0.12
N GLY A 42 -0.86 -7.05 0.14
CA GLY A 42 -0.24 -7.57 1.35
C GLY A 42 1.26 -7.30 1.43
N ILE A 43 1.98 -7.31 0.31
CA ILE A 43 3.42 -6.97 0.28
C ILE A 43 3.62 -5.49 0.58
N VAL A 44 2.91 -4.62 -0.13
CA VAL A 44 3.06 -3.16 -0.04
C VAL A 44 2.61 -2.66 1.32
N PHE A 45 1.51 -3.15 1.87
CA PHE A 45 1.03 -2.77 3.20
C PHE A 45 2.09 -3.05 4.28
N ARG A 46 2.81 -4.18 4.19
CA ARG A 46 3.91 -4.52 5.12
C ARG A 46 5.14 -3.61 5.01
N LEU A 47 5.24 -2.78 3.97
CA LEU A 47 6.32 -1.78 3.85
C LEU A 47 6.04 -0.52 4.68
N LEU A 48 4.78 -0.27 5.01
CA LEU A 48 4.34 0.91 5.74
C LEU A 48 4.84 0.89 7.19
N PRO A 49 5.24 2.05 7.75
CA PRO A 49 5.44 2.20 9.18
C PRO A 49 4.15 1.88 9.97
N THR A 50 4.29 1.45 11.22
CA THR A 50 3.16 1.05 12.08
C THR A 50 2.05 2.11 12.19
N HIS A 51 2.41 3.41 12.27
CA HIS A 51 1.41 4.48 12.37
C HIS A 51 0.59 4.63 11.07
N LEU A 52 1.26 4.74 9.91
CA LEU A 52 0.61 4.79 8.61
C LEU A 52 -0.20 3.52 8.32
N ALA A 53 0.33 2.35 8.67
CA ALA A 53 -0.37 1.09 8.50
C ALA A 53 -1.70 1.08 9.26
N ALA A 54 -1.74 1.60 10.49
CA ALA A 54 -2.99 1.67 11.28
C ALA A 54 -4.01 2.64 10.66
N GLU A 55 -3.56 3.82 10.22
CA GLU A 55 -4.44 4.83 9.59
C GLU A 55 -5.00 4.32 8.25
N VAL A 56 -4.14 3.79 7.39
CA VAL A 56 -4.53 3.22 6.09
C VAL A 56 -5.45 2.01 6.29
N PHE A 57 -5.13 1.13 7.23
CA PHE A 57 -5.95 -0.05 7.49
C PHE A 57 -7.37 0.30 7.90
N ALA A 58 -7.54 1.34 8.74
CA ALA A 58 -8.87 1.79 9.18
C ALA A 58 -9.75 2.29 8.03
N GLU A 59 -9.14 2.82 6.97
CA GLU A 59 -9.82 3.38 5.78
C GLU A 59 -10.02 2.35 4.65
N LEU A 60 -9.38 1.17 4.73
CA LEU A 60 -9.56 0.11 3.73
C LEU A 60 -10.93 -0.58 3.85
N GLU A 61 -11.44 -1.10 2.74
CA GLU A 61 -12.67 -1.87 2.72
C GLU A 61 -12.55 -3.15 3.56
N THR A 62 -13.66 -3.61 4.15
CA THR A 62 -13.67 -4.78 5.05
C THR A 62 -13.06 -6.04 4.42
N ASN A 63 -13.20 -6.23 3.11
CA ASN A 63 -12.61 -7.38 2.41
C ASN A 63 -11.08 -7.26 2.31
N GLN A 64 -10.56 -6.05 2.08
CA GLN A 64 -9.11 -5.78 2.04
C GLN A 64 -8.49 -5.87 3.43
N GLN A 65 -9.19 -5.41 4.47
CA GLN A 65 -8.76 -5.59 5.85
C GLN A 65 -8.60 -7.07 6.22
N LYS A 66 -9.56 -7.92 5.82
CA LYS A 66 -9.47 -9.37 6.05
C LYS A 66 -8.25 -9.99 5.38
N LEU A 67 -8.00 -9.66 4.11
CA LEU A 67 -6.82 -10.11 3.36
C LEU A 67 -5.48 -9.78 4.05
N LEU A 68 -5.44 -8.71 4.85
CA LEU A 68 -4.25 -8.28 5.60
C LEU A 68 -4.10 -8.94 6.97
N LEU A 69 -5.16 -9.57 7.50
CA LEU A 69 -5.20 -10.25 8.80
C LEU A 69 -5.07 -11.77 8.71
N GLU A 70 -5.30 -12.35 7.53
CA GLU A 70 -5.11 -13.78 7.23
C GLU A 70 -3.63 -14.15 7.01
#